data_AF-A0A410G0S5-F1
#
_entry.id   AF-A0A410G0S5-F1
#
_cell.length_a   1.000
_cell.length_b   1.000
_cell.length_c   1.000
_cell.angle_alpha   90.00
_cell.angle_beta   90.00
_cell.angle_gamma   90.00
#
_symmetry.space_group_name_H-M   'P 1'
#
loop_
_entity.id
_entity.type
_entity.pdbx_description
1 polymer ?
#
loop_
_entity_poly.entity_id
_entity_poly.type
_entity_poly.pdbx_seq_one_letter_code
_entity_poly.pdbx_strand_id
1 'polypeptide(L)'
;MSFEPEKIKRDHVLKAFAEIDKGDIGIRASTKYDILHQGKTYPPKDTMRLAHEFATGEYLWHPGGGNPTNKYIKALGFQIIDKGENVNSNVKQEFAAWLLRNGPSSYKQYYNNSIEEVSNRLEEINSYFADRNLFLASKESYKDLINYISENVYGNTNPDIENFNKYSQDKGSGIPKAILGKKNYFKFLESKFGSVKTINYWIFQGNPNIYDITNALRNDHLKSWKVTTHKDKIMAGDKIILWKTGEKSGCYALAEVVSEVGMIVEEPEEFQYYLSSSATDSDNDRVKIKITKNLVENPILSSEIKSLPEFASFKAGNQGTNFTATEEEYKTILGMAENTHYTWLPTYKGIVEYLKGKEYDQLGLIQLLKDSGCDLFNDRDENNNMVPLEEIDPLTFFCYINKYFTQRLQILQNLARKIDLPIPKDDFGIPTTNPQKVWLFPYKPFRINNEINRLWSFFYAITENRITEELFLDMLKIKGVGRTKLTEVLFYVDPENNFPINAPTKPYLRDVFDIDPNFESYADYKNILAQIREQTTKPFYQISYEAWLKNIKPVKKNEPIKPPSIMKTPLNQIFFGPRVQVKLIIP
;
A
#
# COMPACT_ATOMS: atom_id res chain seq x y z
N MET A 1 -34.01 61.31 21.44
CA MET A 1 -34.12 60.71 22.80
C MET A 1 -33.15 59.54 22.91
N SER A 2 -32.92 59.01 24.10
CA SER A 2 -32.11 57.80 24.31
C SER A 2 -32.82 56.58 23.73
N PHE A 3 -32.06 55.67 23.12
CA PHE A 3 -32.58 54.38 22.66
C PHE A 3 -32.84 53.47 23.87
N GLU A 4 -34.09 53.02 24.04
CA GLU A 4 -34.60 52.33 25.24
C GLU A 4 -35.14 50.92 24.90
N PRO A 5 -34.28 49.98 24.44
CA PRO A 5 -34.71 48.64 24.03
C PRO A 5 -35.31 47.81 25.16
N GLU A 6 -35.01 48.13 26.42
CA GLU A 6 -35.54 47.48 27.62
C GLU A 6 -37.04 47.70 27.86
N LYS A 7 -37.65 48.73 27.24
CA LYS A 7 -39.10 48.96 27.32
C LYS A 7 -39.91 48.03 26.41
N ILE A 8 -39.26 47.31 25.51
CA ILE A 8 -39.93 46.37 24.60
C ILE A 8 -40.32 45.10 25.35
N LYS A 9 -41.62 44.79 25.34
CA LYS A 9 -42.21 43.56 25.90
C LYS A 9 -42.72 42.66 24.78
N ARG A 10 -42.98 41.40 25.13
CA ARG A 10 -43.49 40.37 24.19
C ARG A 10 -44.73 40.85 23.42
N ASP A 11 -45.65 41.53 24.08
CA ASP A 11 -46.88 42.05 23.45
C ASP A 11 -46.61 43.10 22.37
N HIS A 12 -45.54 43.90 22.50
CA HIS A 12 -45.16 44.87 21.47
C HIS A 12 -44.65 44.18 20.20
N VAL A 13 -43.96 43.04 20.36
CA VAL A 13 -43.52 42.20 19.23
C VAL A 13 -44.70 41.51 18.54
N LEU A 14 -45.71 41.06 19.31
CA LEU A 14 -46.95 40.52 18.74
C LEU A 14 -47.75 41.58 17.96
N LYS A 15 -47.82 42.82 18.46
CA LYS A 15 -48.39 43.95 17.73
C LYS A 15 -47.62 44.25 16.45
N ALA A 16 -46.28 44.16 16.48
CA ALA A 16 -45.45 44.30 15.29
C ALA A 16 -45.75 43.24 14.22
N PHE A 17 -45.98 41.98 14.60
CA PHE A 17 -46.41 40.96 13.64
C PHE A 17 -47.77 41.28 13.00
N ALA A 18 -48.75 41.70 13.81
CA ALA A 18 -50.06 42.07 13.31
C ALA A 18 -50.01 43.26 12.33
N GLU A 19 -49.11 44.23 12.59
CA GLU A 19 -48.92 45.38 11.70
C GLU A 19 -48.21 45.00 10.39
N ILE A 20 -47.18 44.13 10.48
CA ILE A 20 -46.51 43.58 9.29
C ILE A 20 -47.50 42.79 8.41
N ASP A 21 -48.40 42.03 9.03
CA ASP A 21 -49.40 41.23 8.35
C ASP A 21 -50.45 42.05 7.58
N LYS A 22 -50.69 43.32 7.94
CA LYS A 22 -51.59 44.22 7.20
C LYS A 22 -51.02 44.63 5.84
N GLY A 23 -49.69 44.64 5.68
CA GLY A 23 -49.02 44.93 4.41
C GLY A 23 -48.91 46.41 4.02
N ASP A 24 -49.42 47.34 4.84
CA ASP A 24 -49.44 48.79 4.55
C ASP A 24 -48.09 49.50 4.80
N ILE A 25 -47.07 48.77 5.25
CA ILE A 25 -45.78 49.31 5.67
C ILE A 25 -44.61 48.72 4.87
N GLY A 26 -43.66 49.59 4.49
CA GLY A 26 -42.48 49.25 3.69
C GLY A 26 -41.42 48.44 4.46
N ILE A 27 -41.72 47.18 4.76
CA ILE A 27 -40.83 46.27 5.49
C ILE A 27 -39.65 45.83 4.62
N ARG A 28 -38.44 45.97 5.17
CA ARG A 28 -37.20 45.45 4.60
C ARG A 28 -37.08 43.96 4.95
N ALA A 29 -36.98 43.15 3.90
CA ALA A 29 -36.71 41.73 4.06
C ALA A 29 -35.39 41.51 4.81
N SER A 30 -35.37 40.53 5.70
CA SER A 30 -34.16 40.06 6.36
C SER A 30 -33.26 39.30 5.36
N THR A 31 -31.95 39.39 5.56
CA THR A 31 -30.96 38.76 4.66
C THR A 31 -30.51 37.38 5.12
N LYS A 32 -30.48 37.12 6.43
CA LYS A 32 -29.93 35.88 7.00
C LYS A 32 -30.82 35.21 8.05
N TYR A 33 -31.62 35.95 8.81
CA TYR A 33 -32.43 35.35 9.89
C TYR A 33 -33.88 35.82 9.83
N ASP A 34 -34.81 34.95 10.17
CA ASP A 34 -36.23 35.25 10.36
C ASP A 34 -36.71 34.86 11.76
N ILE A 35 -37.72 35.56 12.27
CA ILE A 35 -38.48 35.14 13.44
C ILE A 35 -39.59 34.20 12.97
N LEU A 36 -39.70 33.01 13.57
CA LEU A 36 -40.80 32.08 13.30
C LEU A 36 -41.90 32.23 14.35
N HIS A 37 -43.10 32.59 13.92
CA HIS A 37 -44.27 32.66 14.81
C HIS A 37 -45.53 32.17 14.07
N GLN A 38 -46.20 31.15 14.63
CA GLN A 38 -47.41 30.54 14.08
C GLN A 38 -47.31 30.15 12.59
N GLY A 39 -46.15 29.61 12.19
CA GLY A 39 -45.91 29.16 10.80
C GLY A 39 -45.58 30.28 9.80
N LYS A 40 -45.55 31.55 10.23
CA LYS A 40 -45.12 32.69 9.43
C LYS A 40 -43.74 33.19 9.85
N THR A 41 -43.03 33.81 8.91
CA THR A 41 -41.70 34.37 9.13
C THR A 41 -41.70 35.89 9.10
N TYR A 42 -40.93 36.51 10.00
CA TYR A 42 -40.87 37.96 10.14
C TYR A 42 -39.41 38.45 10.19
N PRO A 43 -39.08 39.57 9.53
CA PRO A 43 -37.72 40.10 9.53
C PRO A 43 -37.34 40.66 10.92
N PRO A 44 -36.25 40.17 11.55
CA PRO A 44 -35.91 40.50 12.93
C PRO A 44 -35.76 41.99 13.22
N LYS A 45 -35.04 42.72 12.35
CA LYS A 45 -34.76 44.14 12.56
C LYS A 45 -36.01 45.01 12.49
N ASP A 46 -36.83 44.79 11.48
CA ASP A 46 -38.00 45.65 11.26
C ASP A 46 -39.12 45.32 12.25
N THR A 47 -39.22 44.06 12.66
CA THR A 47 -40.05 43.67 13.80
C THR A 47 -39.64 44.44 15.06
N MET A 48 -38.34 44.53 15.35
CA MET A 48 -37.87 45.23 16.55
C MET A 48 -37.99 46.76 16.46
N ARG A 49 -37.94 47.35 15.26
CA ARG A 49 -38.25 48.79 15.07
C ARG A 49 -39.70 49.11 15.39
N LEU A 50 -40.63 48.31 14.88
CA LEU A 50 -42.06 48.46 15.16
C LEU A 50 -42.36 48.19 16.64
N ALA A 51 -41.74 47.17 17.22
CA ALA A 51 -41.91 46.86 18.63
C ALA A 51 -41.37 47.99 19.54
N HIS A 52 -40.30 48.68 19.12
CA HIS A 52 -39.82 49.88 19.79
C HIS A 52 -40.82 51.05 19.64
N GLU A 53 -41.34 51.29 18.44
CA GLU A 53 -42.38 52.31 18.21
C GLU A 53 -43.62 52.09 19.08
N PHE A 54 -44.12 50.84 19.18
CA PHE A 54 -45.24 50.53 20.07
C PHE A 54 -44.90 50.68 21.56
N ALA A 55 -43.62 50.62 21.94
CA ALA A 55 -43.17 50.74 23.32
C ALA A 55 -42.90 52.19 23.73
N THR A 56 -42.42 53.03 22.82
CA THR A 56 -41.87 54.37 23.13
C THR A 56 -42.40 55.49 22.25
N GLY A 57 -43.08 55.17 21.15
CA GLY A 57 -43.52 56.14 20.13
C GLY A 57 -42.47 56.48 19.06
N GLU A 58 -41.27 55.90 19.12
CA GLU A 58 -40.20 56.18 18.16
C GLU A 58 -39.85 54.94 17.29
N TYR A 59 -39.80 55.10 15.96
CA TYR A 59 -39.42 54.04 15.03
C TYR A 59 -37.89 53.93 14.87
N LEU A 60 -37.22 53.25 15.80
CA LEU A 60 -35.76 53.14 15.85
C LEU A 60 -35.28 51.76 16.30
N TRP A 61 -34.16 51.31 15.75
CA TRP A 61 -33.44 50.12 16.23
C TRP A 61 -31.95 50.24 15.91
N HIS A 62 -31.14 50.52 16.93
CA HIS A 62 -29.68 50.68 16.79
C HIS A 62 -28.90 49.36 16.64
N PRO A 63 -29.30 48.23 17.27
CA PRO A 63 -28.54 47.00 17.14
C PRO A 63 -28.42 46.51 15.69
N GLY A 64 -27.21 46.04 15.35
CA GLY A 64 -26.90 45.40 14.08
C GLY A 64 -27.72 44.13 13.82
N GLY A 65 -27.69 43.64 12.58
CA GLY A 65 -28.45 42.45 12.18
C GLY A 65 -27.80 41.18 12.74
N GLY A 66 -28.55 40.09 12.83
CA GLY A 66 -28.04 38.83 13.39
C GLY A 66 -28.00 38.86 14.92
N ASN A 67 -26.94 38.30 15.52
CA ASN A 67 -26.83 38.09 16.97
C ASN A 67 -27.19 39.30 17.86
N PRO A 68 -26.78 40.56 17.54
CA PRO A 68 -27.15 41.72 18.35
C PRO A 68 -28.66 41.96 18.45
N THR A 69 -29.43 41.70 17.38
CA THR A 69 -30.90 41.81 17.39
C THR A 69 -31.55 40.53 17.91
N ASN A 70 -31.01 39.38 17.49
CA ASN A 70 -31.54 38.06 17.80
C ASN A 70 -31.55 37.75 19.30
N LYS A 71 -30.59 38.30 20.07
CA LYS A 71 -30.53 38.15 21.53
C LYS A 71 -31.80 38.66 22.23
N TYR A 72 -32.33 39.81 21.81
CA TYR A 72 -33.53 40.41 22.40
C TYR A 72 -34.78 39.60 22.05
N ILE A 73 -34.89 39.18 20.79
CA ILE A 73 -36.01 38.37 20.31
C ILE A 73 -36.08 37.02 21.04
N LYS A 74 -34.92 36.37 21.25
CA LYS A 74 -34.82 35.14 22.05
C LYS A 74 -35.19 35.37 23.52
N ALA A 75 -34.71 36.46 24.13
CA ALA A 75 -35.05 36.81 25.51
C ALA A 75 -36.56 37.07 25.70
N LEU A 76 -37.25 37.53 24.66
CA LEU A 76 -38.71 37.69 24.62
C LEU A 76 -39.47 36.39 24.28
N GLY A 77 -38.76 35.28 24.11
CA GLY A 77 -39.31 33.94 23.90
C GLY A 77 -39.77 33.66 22.47
N PHE A 78 -39.13 34.27 21.46
CA PHE A 78 -39.42 34.00 20.06
C PHE A 78 -38.29 33.20 19.39
N GLN A 79 -38.68 32.28 18.51
CA GLN A 79 -37.77 31.43 17.76
C GLN A 79 -37.20 32.18 16.54
N ILE A 80 -35.92 31.95 16.25
CA ILE A 80 -35.24 32.51 15.08
C ILE A 80 -34.71 31.39 14.19
N ILE A 81 -34.90 31.52 12.88
CA ILE A 81 -34.47 30.59 11.84
C ILE A 81 -33.50 31.28 10.87
N ASP A 82 -32.54 30.57 10.26
CA ASP A 82 -31.60 31.11 9.26
C ASP A 82 -32.12 30.86 7.83
N LYS A 83 -32.05 31.87 6.95
CA LYS A 83 -32.50 31.83 5.55
C LYS A 83 -31.53 31.12 4.61
N GLY A 84 -30.24 31.08 4.96
CA GLY A 84 -29.15 30.55 4.12
C GLY A 84 -28.82 29.08 4.39
N GLU A 85 -29.45 28.46 5.39
CA GLU A 85 -29.31 27.02 5.62
C GLU A 85 -30.24 26.26 4.68
N ASN A 86 -29.67 25.65 3.63
CA ASN A 86 -30.20 24.40 3.12
C ASN A 86 -30.43 23.48 4.31
N VAL A 87 -31.70 23.21 4.61
CA VAL A 87 -32.26 22.19 5.50
C VAL A 87 -31.19 21.49 6.36
N ASN A 88 -31.11 21.84 7.64
CA ASN A 88 -30.51 20.94 8.65
C ASN A 88 -31.15 19.56 8.44
N SER A 89 -30.42 18.64 7.82
CA SER A 89 -30.93 17.30 7.59
C SER A 89 -31.06 16.67 8.96
N ASN A 90 -32.29 16.47 9.42
CA ASN A 90 -32.52 15.70 10.63
C ASN A 90 -32.02 14.28 10.38
N VAL A 91 -30.86 13.95 10.95
CA VAL A 91 -30.17 12.70 10.68
C VAL A 91 -30.70 11.54 11.52
N LYS A 92 -31.76 11.74 12.32
CA LYS A 92 -32.29 10.74 13.26
C LYS A 92 -32.69 9.43 12.57
N GLN A 93 -33.47 9.51 11.49
CA GLN A 93 -33.91 8.32 10.75
C GLN A 93 -32.75 7.61 10.05
N GLU A 94 -31.83 8.38 9.48
CA GLU A 94 -30.62 7.85 8.85
C GLU A 94 -29.71 7.16 9.86
N PHE A 95 -29.55 7.76 11.05
CA PHE A 95 -28.79 7.19 12.14
C PHE A 95 -29.47 5.93 12.69
N ALA A 96 -30.79 5.91 12.85
CA ALA A 96 -31.53 4.72 13.26
C ALA A 96 -31.31 3.55 12.29
N ALA A 97 -31.38 3.80 10.98
CA ALA A 97 -31.06 2.81 9.96
C ALA A 97 -29.60 2.36 10.01
N TRP A 98 -28.66 3.30 10.20
CA TRP A 98 -27.24 3.00 10.33
C TRP A 98 -26.94 2.14 11.57
N LEU A 99 -27.58 2.43 12.70
CA LEU A 99 -27.38 1.74 13.97
C LEU A 99 -27.88 0.29 13.92
N LEU A 100 -28.97 0.02 13.21
CA LEU A 100 -29.47 -1.35 13.01
C LEU A 100 -28.53 -2.20 12.13
N ARG A 101 -27.82 -1.57 11.18
CA ARG A 101 -26.87 -2.25 10.29
C ARG A 101 -25.49 -2.45 10.90
N ASN A 102 -25.00 -1.47 11.67
CA ASN A 102 -23.61 -1.40 12.13
C ASN A 102 -23.44 -1.52 13.66
N GLY A 103 -24.54 -1.46 14.43
CA GLY A 103 -24.51 -1.57 15.89
C GLY A 103 -24.28 -3.01 16.37
N PRO A 104 -23.62 -3.22 17.52
CA PRO A 104 -23.45 -4.54 18.12
C PRO A 104 -24.80 -5.24 18.37
N SER A 105 -24.91 -6.52 18.04
CA SER A 105 -26.14 -7.32 18.23
C SER A 105 -26.64 -7.30 19.68
N SER A 106 -25.75 -7.14 20.66
CA SER A 106 -26.05 -7.05 22.09
C SER A 106 -26.77 -5.77 22.51
N TYR A 107 -26.86 -4.75 21.66
CA TYR A 107 -27.54 -3.49 21.97
C TYR A 107 -28.99 -3.43 21.47
N LYS A 108 -29.41 -4.40 20.63
CA LYS A 108 -30.79 -4.52 20.14
C LYS A 108 -31.82 -4.64 21.28
N GLN A 109 -31.41 -5.12 22.44
CA GLN A 109 -32.25 -5.18 23.65
C GLN A 109 -32.68 -3.80 24.20
N TYR A 110 -32.03 -2.70 23.80
CA TYR A 110 -32.26 -1.35 24.37
C TYR A 110 -33.05 -0.39 23.45
N TYR A 111 -33.10 -0.67 22.14
CA TYR A 111 -33.72 0.21 21.13
C TYR A 111 -34.57 -0.52 20.08
N ASN A 112 -34.89 -1.81 20.31
CA ASN A 112 -35.75 -2.68 19.48
C ASN A 112 -35.21 -2.97 18.06
N ASN A 113 -36.06 -3.53 17.18
CA ASN A 113 -35.67 -4.17 15.92
C ASN A 113 -36.09 -3.42 14.65
N SER A 114 -36.86 -2.32 14.76
CA SER A 114 -37.30 -1.51 13.62
C SER A 114 -36.76 -0.08 13.66
N ILE A 115 -36.66 0.56 12.49
CA ILE A 115 -36.18 1.95 12.37
C ILE A 115 -37.08 2.91 13.16
N GLU A 116 -38.38 2.66 13.19
CA GLU A 116 -39.37 3.49 13.88
C GLU A 116 -39.22 3.40 15.40
N GLU A 117 -39.06 2.21 15.96
CA GLU A 117 -38.85 2.04 17.39
C GLU A 117 -37.53 2.64 17.85
N VAL A 118 -36.44 2.44 17.08
CA VAL A 118 -35.15 3.09 17.35
C VAL A 118 -35.30 4.61 17.31
N SER A 119 -36.01 5.14 16.30
CA SER A 119 -36.25 6.58 16.16
C SER A 119 -37.06 7.17 17.33
N ASN A 120 -38.02 6.42 17.87
CA ASN A 120 -38.79 6.84 19.04
C ASN A 120 -37.92 6.90 20.30
N ARG A 121 -37.02 5.93 20.49
CA ARG A 121 -36.07 5.92 21.61
C ARG A 121 -35.03 7.03 21.50
N LEU A 122 -34.60 7.35 20.28
CA LEU A 122 -33.75 8.51 20.02
C LEU A 122 -34.48 9.82 20.32
N GLU A 123 -35.76 9.94 19.96
CA GLU A 123 -36.56 11.13 20.28
C GLU A 123 -36.82 11.30 21.77
N GLU A 124 -37.04 10.21 22.51
CA GLU A 124 -37.13 10.23 23.98
C GLU A 124 -35.89 10.90 24.58
N ILE A 125 -34.69 10.54 24.12
CA ILE A 125 -33.44 11.17 24.57
C ILE A 125 -33.38 12.64 24.15
N ASN A 126 -33.70 12.95 22.89
CA ASN A 126 -33.69 14.31 22.38
C ASN A 126 -34.59 15.26 23.19
N SER A 127 -35.72 14.77 23.69
CA SER A 127 -36.68 15.57 24.45
C SER A 127 -36.13 16.18 25.74
N TYR A 128 -35.02 15.64 26.27
CA TYR A 128 -34.36 16.17 27.46
C TYR A 128 -33.41 17.35 27.18
N PHE A 129 -33.15 17.68 25.91
CA PHE A 129 -32.23 18.75 25.48
C PHE A 129 -33.02 19.89 24.85
N ALA A 130 -33.53 20.81 25.69
CA ALA A 130 -34.40 21.91 25.26
C ALA A 130 -33.65 23.00 24.46
N ASP A 131 -32.35 23.12 24.67
CA ASP A 131 -31.46 24.11 24.07
C ASP A 131 -30.82 23.63 22.76
N ARG A 132 -30.81 22.31 22.50
CA ARG A 132 -30.17 21.74 21.31
C ARG A 132 -30.80 20.43 20.84
N ASN A 133 -31.18 20.36 19.56
CA ASN A 133 -31.59 19.10 18.95
C ASN A 133 -30.36 18.24 18.63
N LEU A 134 -30.32 17.03 19.17
CA LEU A 134 -29.18 16.13 19.03
C LEU A 134 -29.03 15.52 17.63
N PHE A 135 -30.04 15.66 16.77
CA PHE A 135 -30.10 15.06 15.43
C PHE A 135 -30.11 16.08 14.30
N LEU A 136 -29.90 17.36 14.59
CA LEU A 136 -29.64 18.38 13.58
C LEU A 136 -28.13 18.55 13.44
N ALA A 137 -27.60 18.13 12.29
CA ALA A 137 -26.18 18.20 11.98
C ALA A 137 -25.95 18.56 10.51
N SER A 138 -24.89 19.30 10.25
CA SER A 138 -24.39 19.66 8.91
C SER A 138 -22.88 19.42 8.84
N LYS A 139 -22.31 19.57 7.63
CA LYS A 139 -20.86 19.48 7.40
C LYS A 139 -20.07 20.49 8.24
N GLU A 140 -20.66 21.64 8.52
CA GLU A 140 -20.06 22.75 9.27
C GLU A 140 -20.25 22.61 10.78
N SER A 141 -21.29 21.90 11.23
CA SER A 141 -21.72 21.89 12.64
C SER A 141 -21.56 20.54 13.35
N TYR A 142 -21.30 19.44 12.62
CA TYR A 142 -21.30 18.09 13.23
C TYR A 142 -20.21 17.92 14.31
N LYS A 143 -19.06 18.59 14.19
CA LYS A 143 -17.99 18.54 15.22
C LYS A 143 -18.44 19.21 16.53
N ASP A 144 -19.09 20.36 16.43
CA ASP A 144 -19.63 21.06 17.60
C ASP A 144 -20.75 20.26 18.26
N LEU A 145 -21.50 19.47 17.48
CA LEU A 145 -22.50 18.55 17.99
C LEU A 145 -21.85 17.36 18.72
N ILE A 146 -20.79 16.77 18.16
CA ILE A 146 -20.01 15.71 18.82
C ILE A 146 -19.48 16.19 20.17
N ASN A 147 -18.88 17.38 20.22
CA ASN A 147 -18.33 17.95 21.46
C ASN A 147 -19.42 18.15 22.51
N TYR A 148 -20.56 18.75 22.12
CA TYR A 148 -21.68 18.95 23.03
C TYR A 148 -22.26 17.65 23.56
N ILE A 149 -22.45 16.63 22.72
CA ILE A 149 -22.94 15.33 23.18
C ILE A 149 -21.90 14.67 24.10
N SER A 150 -20.62 14.78 23.78
CA SER A 150 -19.52 14.25 24.60
C SER A 150 -19.55 14.86 26.01
N GLU A 151 -19.71 16.17 26.12
CA GLU A 151 -19.76 16.87 27.41
C GLU A 151 -21.05 16.57 28.18
N ASN A 152 -22.20 16.63 27.51
CA ASN A 152 -23.51 16.66 28.15
C ASN A 152 -24.15 15.28 28.35
N VAL A 153 -23.81 14.32 27.49
CA VAL A 153 -24.33 12.93 27.59
C VAL A 153 -23.29 12.00 28.19
N TYR A 154 -22.02 12.17 27.83
CA TYR A 154 -20.95 11.24 28.23
C TYR A 154 -20.07 11.75 29.39
N GLY A 155 -20.02 13.06 29.64
CA GLY A 155 -19.26 13.70 30.71
C GLY A 155 -19.89 13.54 32.11
N ASN A 156 -19.22 14.11 33.13
CA ASN A 156 -19.68 14.10 34.51
C ASN A 156 -20.46 15.40 34.81
N THR A 157 -21.78 15.27 34.98
CA THR A 157 -22.75 16.25 35.53
C THR A 157 -22.60 17.70 35.06
N ASN A 158 -23.24 18.05 33.94
CA ASN A 158 -23.60 19.43 33.65
C ASN A 158 -24.85 19.82 34.48
N PRO A 159 -24.79 20.85 35.34
CA PRO A 159 -25.94 21.29 36.15
C PRO A 159 -27.12 21.81 35.32
N ASP A 160 -26.91 22.24 34.07
CA ASP A 160 -27.97 22.80 33.21
C ASP A 160 -28.90 21.74 32.60
N ILE A 161 -28.63 20.43 32.82
CA ILE A 161 -29.43 19.31 32.27
C ILE A 161 -29.88 18.35 33.38
N GLU A 162 -30.38 18.92 34.47
CA GLU A 162 -30.82 18.21 35.68
C GLU A 162 -31.83 17.09 35.39
N ASN A 163 -32.78 17.32 34.48
CA ASN A 163 -33.80 16.34 34.10
C ASN A 163 -33.21 15.10 33.38
N PHE A 164 -32.21 15.28 32.51
CA PHE A 164 -31.52 14.18 31.86
C PHE A 164 -30.64 13.41 32.86
N ASN A 165 -29.95 14.12 33.75
CA ASN A 165 -29.12 13.52 34.80
C ASN A 165 -29.95 12.63 35.72
N LYS A 166 -31.15 13.09 36.11
CA LYS A 166 -32.10 12.32 36.92
C LYS A 166 -32.61 11.09 36.16
N TYR A 167 -33.02 11.24 34.91
CA TYR A 167 -33.42 10.11 34.05
C TYR A 167 -32.29 9.06 33.89
N SER A 168 -31.07 9.52 33.68
CA SER A 168 -29.87 8.68 33.52
C SER A 168 -29.53 7.91 34.81
N GLN A 169 -29.72 8.54 35.98
CA GLN A 169 -29.56 7.87 37.27
C GLN A 169 -30.66 6.83 37.52
N ASP A 170 -31.93 7.18 37.27
CA ASP A 170 -33.10 6.31 37.54
C ASP A 170 -33.15 5.08 36.63
N LYS A 171 -32.66 5.18 35.38
CA LYS A 171 -32.61 4.07 34.42
C LYS A 171 -31.27 3.33 34.39
N GLY A 172 -30.27 3.80 35.14
CA GLY A 172 -28.89 3.32 35.07
C GLY A 172 -28.09 4.04 33.99
N SER A 173 -26.96 4.62 34.38
CA SER A 173 -26.16 5.58 33.59
C SER A 173 -25.64 5.06 32.23
N GLY A 174 -25.73 3.75 32.01
CA GLY A 174 -25.37 3.08 30.76
C GLY A 174 -26.48 3.05 29.70
N ILE A 175 -27.75 3.19 30.07
CA ILE A 175 -28.88 2.99 29.14
C ILE A 175 -29.03 4.15 28.13
N PRO A 176 -29.05 5.44 28.54
CA PRO A 176 -29.14 6.54 27.58
C PRO A 176 -27.94 6.57 26.63
N LYS A 177 -26.75 6.27 27.17
CA LYS A 177 -25.50 6.12 26.41
C LYS A 177 -25.58 4.98 25.40
N ALA A 178 -26.25 3.88 25.74
CA ALA A 178 -26.45 2.74 24.84
C ALA A 178 -27.47 3.02 23.73
N ILE A 179 -28.51 3.81 23.99
CA ILE A 179 -29.54 4.18 23.00
C ILE A 179 -28.96 5.09 21.91
N LEU A 180 -28.08 6.05 22.24
CA LEU A 180 -27.28 6.78 21.24
C LEU A 180 -26.17 5.93 20.60
N GLY A 181 -26.12 4.62 20.87
CA GLY A 181 -25.12 3.70 20.34
C GLY A 181 -23.71 3.91 20.90
N LYS A 182 -23.56 4.56 22.06
CA LYS A 182 -22.26 5.02 22.59
C LYS A 182 -21.57 5.94 21.57
N LYS A 183 -20.31 5.65 21.20
CA LYS A 183 -19.57 6.40 20.17
C LYS A 183 -20.05 6.12 18.73
N ASN A 184 -21.04 5.26 18.52
CA ASN A 184 -21.54 4.95 17.17
C ASN A 184 -22.21 6.15 16.50
N TYR A 185 -22.88 7.01 17.26
CA TYR A 185 -23.43 8.24 16.67
C TYR A 185 -22.31 9.17 16.16
N PHE A 186 -21.18 9.25 16.86
CA PHE A 186 -20.01 10.01 16.40
C PHE A 186 -19.44 9.41 15.11
N LYS A 187 -19.29 8.09 15.05
CA LYS A 187 -18.85 7.39 13.83
C LYS A 187 -19.78 7.64 12.65
N PHE A 188 -21.09 7.64 12.88
CA PHE A 188 -22.08 7.96 11.85
C PHE A 188 -21.93 9.41 11.35
N LEU A 189 -21.83 10.38 12.26
CA LEU A 189 -21.65 11.79 11.90
C LEU A 189 -20.32 12.02 11.16
N GLU A 190 -19.23 11.41 11.61
CA GLU A 190 -17.93 11.43 10.93
C GLU A 190 -17.99 10.76 9.55
N SER A 191 -18.71 9.64 9.42
CA SER A 191 -18.89 8.98 8.12
C SER A 191 -19.76 9.78 7.16
N LYS A 192 -20.76 10.51 7.66
CA LYS A 192 -21.72 11.26 6.82
C LYS A 192 -21.22 12.65 6.46
N PHE A 193 -20.54 13.32 7.38
CA PHE A 193 -20.16 14.73 7.25
C PHE A 193 -18.65 14.96 7.30
N GLY A 194 -17.88 13.98 7.79
CA GLY A 194 -16.42 14.05 7.73
C GLY A 194 -15.97 14.12 6.28
N SER A 195 -14.94 14.93 6.04
CA SER A 195 -14.18 14.82 4.80
C SER A 195 -13.67 13.39 4.70
N VAL A 196 -13.96 12.69 3.59
CA VAL A 196 -13.10 11.57 3.16
C VAL A 196 -11.68 12.09 3.31
N LYS A 197 -10.85 11.41 4.10
CA LYS A 197 -9.44 11.76 4.23
C LYS A 197 -8.87 11.60 2.83
N THR A 198 -8.81 12.69 2.07
CA THR A 198 -8.32 12.69 0.70
C THR A 198 -6.84 12.42 0.82
N ILE A 199 -6.44 11.20 0.47
CA ILE A 199 -5.05 10.81 0.40
C ILE A 199 -4.42 11.65 -0.70
N ASN A 200 -3.46 12.49 -0.34
CA ASN A 200 -2.65 13.16 -1.33
C ASN A 200 -1.47 12.25 -1.71
N TYR A 201 -0.97 12.46 -2.92
CA TYR A 201 0.15 11.72 -3.46
C TYR A 201 1.30 12.69 -3.68
N TRP A 202 2.50 12.29 -3.29
CA TRP A 202 3.69 13.14 -3.28
C TRP A 202 4.88 12.45 -3.91
N ILE A 203 5.76 13.24 -4.52
CA ILE A 203 7.12 12.84 -4.89
C ILE A 203 8.04 13.47 -3.86
N PHE A 204 8.76 12.63 -3.12
CA PHE A 204 9.83 13.06 -2.21
C PHE A 204 11.16 12.77 -2.88
N GLN A 205 11.88 13.82 -3.25
CA GLN A 205 13.01 13.76 -4.16
C GLN A 205 14.35 14.01 -3.44
N GLY A 206 15.28 13.06 -3.53
CA GLY A 206 16.62 13.13 -2.96
C GLY A 206 17.73 13.31 -4.01
N ASN A 207 18.75 14.11 -3.65
CA ASN A 207 20.00 14.18 -4.40
C ASN A 207 21.03 13.21 -3.79
N PRO A 208 21.51 12.21 -4.54
CA PRO A 208 22.44 11.21 -4.02
C PRO A 208 23.81 11.79 -3.65
N ASN A 209 24.17 12.99 -4.12
CA ASN A 209 25.40 13.67 -3.74
C ASN A 209 25.30 14.37 -2.37
N ILE A 210 24.09 14.49 -1.81
CA ILE A 210 23.83 15.11 -0.50
C ILE A 210 23.52 14.03 0.53
N TYR A 211 22.64 13.09 0.19
CA TYR A 211 22.18 12.03 1.07
C TYR A 211 22.18 10.69 0.34
N ASP A 212 22.88 9.70 0.90
CA ASP A 212 22.95 8.34 0.36
C ASP A 212 21.67 7.55 0.67
N ILE A 213 20.63 7.90 -0.08
CA ILE A 213 19.31 7.26 0.01
C ILE A 213 19.37 5.75 -0.27
N THR A 214 20.35 5.29 -1.06
CA THR A 214 20.47 3.89 -1.44
C THR A 214 20.89 3.07 -0.22
N ASN A 215 21.96 3.48 0.45
CA ASN A 215 22.39 2.78 1.65
C ASN A 215 21.44 3.00 2.84
N ALA A 216 20.79 4.16 2.95
CA ALA A 216 19.75 4.38 3.96
C ALA A 216 18.56 3.42 3.79
N LEU A 217 18.11 3.18 2.55
CA LEU A 217 17.04 2.22 2.26
C LEU A 217 17.46 0.77 2.47
N ARG A 218 18.69 0.38 2.07
CA ARG A 218 19.20 -0.98 2.27
C ARG A 218 19.26 -1.40 3.73
N ASN A 219 19.55 -0.45 4.61
CA ASN A 219 19.67 -0.69 6.04
C ASN A 219 18.38 -0.36 6.82
N ASP A 220 17.28 -0.02 6.14
CA ASP A 220 16.01 0.40 6.76
C ASP A 220 16.17 1.58 7.74
N HIS A 221 17.08 2.50 7.46
CA HIS A 221 17.35 3.65 8.32
C HIS A 221 16.59 4.91 7.90
N LEU A 222 15.99 4.97 6.71
CA LEU A 222 15.24 6.14 6.27
C LEU A 222 13.85 6.19 6.95
N LYS A 223 13.69 7.09 7.92
CA LYS A 223 12.48 7.20 8.76
C LYS A 223 11.81 8.57 8.69
N SER A 224 12.51 9.59 8.19
CA SER A 224 11.99 10.94 8.05
C SER A 224 12.35 11.57 6.72
N TRP A 225 11.62 12.62 6.34
CA TRP A 225 11.93 13.40 5.13
C TRP A 225 11.71 14.89 5.34
N LYS A 226 12.63 15.70 4.82
CA LYS A 226 12.55 17.18 4.87
C LYS A 226 11.40 17.71 4.02
N VAL A 227 10.63 18.64 4.57
CA VAL A 227 9.50 19.31 3.92
C VAL A 227 9.78 20.80 3.81
N THR A 228 10.07 21.27 2.61
CA THR A 228 10.30 22.71 2.36
C THR A 228 9.09 23.42 1.76
N THR A 229 8.20 22.67 1.11
CA THR A 229 7.02 23.19 0.40
C THR A 229 5.80 22.32 0.70
N HIS A 230 4.60 22.87 0.49
CA HIS A 230 3.32 22.17 0.71
C HIS A 230 3.07 21.69 2.14
N LYS A 231 3.66 22.36 3.14
CA LYS A 231 3.55 22.03 4.57
C LYS A 231 2.10 21.97 5.06
N ASP A 232 1.25 22.83 4.51
CA ASP A 232 -0.19 22.95 4.82
C ASP A 232 -1.04 21.82 4.20
N LYS A 233 -0.47 21.03 3.28
CA LYS A 233 -1.20 20.01 2.50
C LYS A 233 -0.74 18.59 2.79
N ILE A 234 0.51 18.40 3.20
CA ILE A 234 1.05 17.09 3.54
C ILE A 234 0.48 16.67 4.90
N MET A 235 -0.19 15.52 4.94
CA MET A 235 -0.84 14.99 6.13
C MET A 235 -0.50 13.52 6.35
N ALA A 236 -0.63 13.04 7.58
CA ALA A 236 -0.49 11.61 7.87
C ALA A 236 -1.46 10.78 7.01
N GLY A 237 -1.00 9.68 6.42
CA GLY A 237 -1.75 8.80 5.51
C GLY A 237 -1.51 9.10 4.02
N ASP A 238 -0.90 10.24 3.69
CA ASP A 238 -0.50 10.56 2.31
C ASP A 238 0.54 9.57 1.78
N LYS A 239 0.52 9.35 0.46
CA LYS A 239 1.37 8.37 -0.22
C LYS A 239 2.53 9.04 -0.91
N ILE A 240 3.69 8.38 -0.89
CA ILE A 240 4.96 8.94 -1.32
C ILE A 240 5.61 8.04 -2.37
N ILE A 241 6.00 8.64 -3.49
CA ILE A 241 6.98 8.13 -4.46
C ILE A 241 8.35 8.68 -4.05
N LEU A 242 9.23 7.82 -3.54
CA LEU A 242 10.56 8.22 -3.12
C LEU A 242 11.52 8.20 -4.31
N TRP A 243 11.87 9.39 -4.80
CA TRP A 243 12.61 9.59 -6.04
C TRP A 243 14.06 9.96 -5.79
N LYS A 244 14.99 9.30 -6.49
CA LYS A 244 16.40 9.69 -6.52
C LYS A 244 16.72 10.37 -7.84
N THR A 245 17.45 11.48 -7.78
CA THR A 245 17.94 12.22 -8.97
C THR A 245 19.33 11.74 -9.41
N GLY A 246 19.82 12.28 -10.53
CA GLY A 246 21.14 11.97 -11.08
C GLY A 246 21.09 10.92 -12.21
N GLU A 247 22.24 10.29 -12.49
CA GLU A 247 22.42 9.37 -13.63
C GLU A 247 21.45 8.18 -13.58
N LYS A 248 21.34 7.53 -12.42
CA LYS A 248 20.33 6.50 -12.14
C LYS A 248 19.13 7.12 -11.45
N SER A 249 18.42 8.00 -12.17
CA SER A 249 17.21 8.64 -11.66
C SER A 249 16.00 7.71 -11.74
N GLY A 250 15.18 7.69 -10.71
CA GLY A 250 14.06 6.75 -10.61
C GLY A 250 13.41 6.72 -9.23
N CYS A 251 12.37 5.89 -9.11
CA CYS A 251 11.71 5.56 -7.86
C CYS A 251 12.44 4.42 -7.15
N TYR A 252 12.90 4.68 -5.93
CA TYR A 252 13.68 3.75 -5.10
C TYR A 252 12.87 3.18 -3.92
N ALA A 253 11.74 3.79 -3.58
CA ALA A 253 10.79 3.23 -2.64
C ALA A 253 9.40 3.87 -2.78
N LEU A 254 8.38 3.18 -2.28
CA LEU A 254 7.09 3.78 -1.96
C LEU A 254 6.95 3.86 -0.45
N ALA A 255 6.30 4.92 0.03
CA ALA A 255 6.14 5.17 1.46
C ALA A 255 4.80 5.83 1.80
N GLU A 256 4.53 5.94 3.09
CA GLU A 256 3.38 6.64 3.67
C GLU A 256 3.86 7.64 4.73
N VAL A 257 3.25 8.82 4.76
CA VAL A 257 3.45 9.81 5.83
C VAL A 257 2.79 9.29 7.11
N VAL A 258 3.51 9.24 8.23
CA VAL A 258 3.00 8.71 9.51
C VAL A 258 3.00 9.74 10.64
N SER A 259 3.26 11.01 10.34
CA SER A 259 3.16 12.13 11.28
C SER A 259 2.61 13.38 10.61
N GLU A 260 2.22 14.36 11.42
CA GLU A 260 2.05 15.73 10.96
C GLU A 260 3.41 16.37 10.60
N VAL A 261 3.37 17.45 9.81
CA VAL A 261 4.55 18.26 9.49
C VAL A 261 4.96 19.06 10.72
N GLY A 262 6.25 19.05 11.04
CA GLY A 262 6.78 19.91 12.10
C GLY A 262 8.28 19.75 12.29
N MET A 263 8.82 20.41 13.33
CA MET A 263 10.21 20.27 13.72
C MET A 263 10.46 18.88 14.31
N ILE A 264 10.98 17.96 13.50
CA ILE A 264 11.28 16.59 13.89
C ILE A 264 12.80 16.39 13.82
N VAL A 265 13.38 15.98 14.93
CA VAL A 265 14.79 15.59 15.00
C VAL A 265 14.96 14.24 14.31
N GLU A 266 15.92 14.17 13.39
CA GLU A 266 16.31 12.93 12.72
C GLU A 266 16.87 11.90 13.71
N GLU A 267 16.69 10.62 13.41
CA GLU A 267 17.27 9.57 14.24
C GLU A 267 18.80 9.48 14.02
N PRO A 268 19.60 9.13 15.04
CA PRO A 268 21.06 9.00 14.94
C PRO A 268 21.54 8.23 13.70
N GLU A 269 20.80 7.18 13.34
CA GLU A 269 21.06 6.29 12.22
C GLU A 269 20.83 6.96 10.86
N GLU A 270 20.03 8.02 10.76
CA GLU A 270 19.82 8.78 9.52
C GLU A 270 21.02 9.67 9.19
N PHE A 271 21.69 10.23 10.22
CA PHE A 271 22.78 11.19 10.02
C PHE A 271 23.99 10.61 9.29
N GLN A 272 24.24 9.30 9.42
CA GLN A 272 25.40 8.64 8.82
C GLN A 272 25.38 8.63 7.28
N TYR A 273 24.23 8.94 6.66
CA TYR A 273 24.05 8.91 5.20
C TYR A 273 24.23 10.27 4.54
N TYR A 274 24.47 11.35 5.29
CA TYR A 274 24.83 12.64 4.71
C TYR A 274 26.28 12.63 4.22
N LEU A 275 26.47 12.96 2.94
CA LEU A 275 27.78 12.99 2.29
C LEU A 275 28.45 14.38 2.37
N SER A 276 27.69 15.41 2.71
CA SER A 276 28.17 16.78 2.88
C SER A 276 27.92 17.29 4.30
N SER A 277 28.96 17.82 4.94
CA SER A 277 28.93 18.36 6.32
C SER A 277 28.05 19.61 6.50
N SER A 278 27.53 20.20 5.43
CA SER A 278 26.62 21.34 5.44
C SER A 278 25.13 20.97 5.46
N ALA A 279 24.78 19.68 5.50
CA ALA A 279 23.40 19.22 5.36
C ALA A 279 22.66 18.99 6.69
N THR A 280 23.33 19.10 7.82
CA THR A 280 22.72 18.97 9.16
C THR A 280 22.21 20.32 9.65
N ASP A 281 21.30 20.96 8.90
CA ASP A 281 20.53 22.08 9.45
C ASP A 281 19.45 21.51 10.37
N SER A 282 19.66 21.66 11.68
CA SER A 282 18.81 21.16 12.77
C SER A 282 17.42 21.82 12.84
N ASP A 283 17.06 22.68 11.88
CA ASP A 283 15.94 23.62 11.98
C ASP A 283 15.04 23.58 10.73
N ASN A 284 14.63 22.39 10.32
CA ASN A 284 13.75 22.20 9.17
C ASN A 284 12.52 21.37 9.53
N ASP A 285 11.37 21.77 8.98
CA ASP A 285 10.16 20.96 9.04
C ASP A 285 10.38 19.64 8.31
N ARG A 286 9.91 18.55 8.93
CA ARG A 286 9.96 17.21 8.39
C ARG A 286 8.65 16.48 8.66
N VAL A 287 8.54 15.31 8.07
CA VAL A 287 7.55 14.30 8.43
C VAL A 287 8.26 12.97 8.70
N LYS A 288 7.66 12.14 9.56
CA LYS A 288 8.01 10.73 9.64
C LYS A 288 7.36 9.98 8.50
N ILE A 289 8.08 9.03 7.94
CA ILE A 289 7.62 8.19 6.84
C ILE A 289 7.80 6.72 7.18
N LYS A 290 6.93 5.88 6.61
CA LYS A 290 7.06 4.42 6.66
C LYS A 290 7.20 3.88 5.25
N ILE A 291 8.31 3.20 4.98
CA ILE A 291 8.51 2.52 3.69
C ILE A 291 7.49 1.38 3.56
N THR A 292 6.70 1.42 2.49
CA THR A 292 5.68 0.41 2.16
C THR A 292 6.16 -0.56 1.09
N LYS A 293 7.04 -0.11 0.18
CA LYS A 293 7.76 -0.96 -0.79
C LYS A 293 9.19 -0.45 -0.93
N ASN A 294 10.17 -1.30 -0.69
CA ASN A 294 11.58 -0.98 -0.90
C ASN A 294 12.02 -1.49 -2.28
N LEU A 295 12.47 -0.58 -3.14
CA LEU A 295 12.87 -0.87 -4.53
C LEU A 295 14.36 -0.57 -4.76
N VAL A 296 15.16 -0.53 -3.70
CA VAL A 296 16.56 -0.09 -3.79
C VAL A 296 17.41 -0.98 -4.70
N GLU A 297 17.14 -2.29 -4.73
CA GLU A 297 17.86 -3.23 -5.60
C GLU A 297 17.35 -3.22 -7.05
N ASN A 298 16.06 -2.94 -7.24
CA ASN A 298 15.41 -2.89 -8.56
C ASN A 298 14.55 -1.61 -8.68
N PRO A 299 15.19 -0.43 -8.78
CA PRO A 299 14.47 0.83 -8.85
C PRO A 299 13.74 0.97 -10.19
N ILE A 300 12.58 1.62 -10.18
CA ILE A 300 11.87 1.95 -11.42
C ILE A 300 12.48 3.22 -11.98
N LEU A 301 13.26 3.09 -13.05
CA LEU A 301 14.03 4.20 -13.60
C LEU A 301 13.15 5.16 -14.40
N SER A 302 13.56 6.43 -14.44
CA SER A 302 12.90 7.47 -15.24
C SER A 302 12.73 7.08 -16.71
N SER A 303 13.71 6.35 -17.26
CA SER A 303 13.66 5.85 -18.63
C SER A 303 12.52 4.86 -18.89
N GLU A 304 12.02 4.18 -17.86
CA GLU A 304 10.97 3.16 -17.96
C GLU A 304 9.56 3.77 -17.91
N ILE A 305 9.41 4.96 -17.31
CA ILE A 305 8.11 5.62 -17.14
C ILE A 305 7.89 6.82 -18.07
N LYS A 306 8.97 7.43 -18.60
CA LYS A 306 8.87 8.67 -19.41
C LYS A 306 8.02 8.55 -20.68
N SER A 307 7.83 7.34 -21.20
CA SER A 307 7.02 7.07 -22.40
C SER A 307 5.56 6.76 -22.08
N LEU A 308 5.21 6.64 -20.80
CA LEU A 308 3.86 6.31 -20.36
C LEU A 308 3.02 7.60 -20.25
N PRO A 309 1.78 7.62 -20.79
CA PRO A 309 0.96 8.83 -20.84
C PRO A 309 0.62 9.40 -19.47
N GLU A 310 0.50 8.54 -18.45
CA GLU A 310 0.21 8.89 -17.06
C GLU A 310 1.29 9.81 -16.45
N PHE A 311 2.52 9.76 -16.98
CA PHE A 311 3.67 10.51 -16.51
C PHE A 311 3.99 11.74 -17.36
N ALA A 312 3.10 12.13 -18.28
CA ALA A 312 3.30 13.30 -19.15
C ALA A 312 3.51 14.61 -18.37
N SER A 313 2.93 14.72 -17.17
CA SER A 313 3.07 15.88 -16.27
C SER A 313 3.84 15.56 -14.99
N PHE A 314 4.62 14.48 -14.98
CA PHE A 314 5.33 14.01 -13.79
C PHE A 314 6.38 15.03 -13.34
N LYS A 315 6.33 15.44 -12.08
CA LYS A 315 7.12 16.58 -11.57
C LYS A 315 8.52 16.22 -11.08
N ALA A 316 8.87 14.94 -11.03
CA ALA A 316 10.21 14.52 -10.62
C ALA A 316 11.29 15.01 -11.59
N GLY A 317 12.47 15.33 -11.08
CA GLY A 317 13.59 15.92 -11.81
C GLY A 317 13.64 17.45 -11.76
N ASN A 318 12.56 18.12 -11.37
CA ASN A 318 12.55 19.56 -11.14
C ASN A 318 13.34 19.95 -9.89
N GLN A 319 13.77 21.22 -9.79
CA GLN A 319 14.42 21.74 -8.58
C GLN A 319 13.45 21.73 -7.38
N GLY A 320 13.85 21.11 -6.28
CA GLY A 320 13.04 20.96 -5.07
C GLY A 320 13.10 19.54 -4.49
N THR A 321 12.41 19.34 -3.35
CA THR A 321 12.38 18.06 -2.63
C THR A 321 10.97 17.48 -2.42
N ASN A 322 9.91 18.30 -2.48
CA ASN A 322 8.52 17.84 -2.36
C ASN A 322 7.71 18.33 -3.56
N PHE A 323 7.07 17.43 -4.29
CA PHE A 323 6.17 17.76 -5.39
C PHE A 323 4.88 16.97 -5.28
N THR A 324 3.79 17.51 -5.81
CA THR A 324 2.52 16.77 -5.95
C THR A 324 2.68 15.65 -6.98
N ALA A 325 2.13 14.48 -6.69
CA ALA A 325 1.88 13.40 -7.63
C ALA A 325 0.37 13.20 -7.79
N THR A 326 -0.03 12.45 -8.82
CA THR A 326 -1.41 11.97 -8.96
C THR A 326 -1.56 10.57 -8.36
N GLU A 327 -2.81 10.17 -8.08
CA GLU A 327 -3.12 8.79 -7.68
C GLU A 327 -2.71 7.79 -8.78
N GLU A 328 -2.90 8.16 -10.04
CA GLU A 328 -2.60 7.34 -11.20
C GLU A 328 -1.09 7.11 -11.34
N GLU A 329 -0.27 8.16 -11.21
CA GLU A 329 1.20 8.04 -11.20
C GLU A 329 1.68 7.08 -10.09
N TYR A 330 1.14 7.23 -8.87
CA TYR A 330 1.49 6.35 -7.75
C TYR A 330 1.07 4.91 -8.00
N LYS A 331 -0.17 4.69 -8.47
CA LYS A 331 -0.69 3.34 -8.76
C LYS A 331 0.07 2.66 -9.88
N THR A 332 0.48 3.39 -10.91
CA THR A 332 1.28 2.82 -12.00
C THR A 332 2.67 2.40 -11.50
N ILE A 333 3.35 3.24 -10.70
CA ILE A 333 4.62 2.84 -10.07
C ILE A 333 4.41 1.65 -9.13
N LEU A 334 3.32 1.61 -8.36
CA LEU A 334 3.00 0.47 -7.49
C LEU A 334 2.81 -0.82 -8.30
N GLY A 335 2.06 -0.78 -9.40
CA GLY A 335 1.90 -1.92 -10.30
C GLY A 335 3.21 -2.34 -10.95
N MET A 336 4.05 -1.40 -11.38
CA MET A 336 5.39 -1.69 -11.87
C MET A 336 6.27 -2.33 -10.79
N ALA A 337 6.19 -1.84 -9.55
CA ALA A 337 6.92 -2.37 -8.39
C ALA A 337 6.49 -3.78 -8.03
N GLU A 338 5.22 -4.11 -8.27
CA GLU A 338 4.69 -5.47 -8.15
C GLU A 338 5.13 -6.35 -9.33
N ASN A 339 5.43 -5.76 -10.49
CA ASN A 339 5.90 -6.41 -11.72
C ASN A 339 7.44 -6.40 -11.92
N THR A 340 8.26 -5.88 -10.99
CA THR A 340 9.73 -5.85 -11.12
C THR A 340 10.41 -7.18 -10.82
N HIS A 341 9.67 -8.18 -10.34
CA HIS A 341 10.16 -9.53 -10.11
C HIS A 341 9.58 -10.46 -11.18
N TYR A 342 10.30 -11.56 -11.48
CA TYR A 342 9.87 -12.61 -12.40
C TYR A 342 9.84 -12.17 -13.88
N THR A 343 10.67 -11.19 -14.25
CA THR A 343 10.82 -10.70 -15.63
C THR A 343 11.37 -11.78 -16.59
N TRP A 344 11.90 -12.88 -16.05
CA TRP A 344 12.25 -14.09 -16.80
C TRP A 344 11.04 -14.86 -17.34
N LEU A 345 9.85 -14.69 -16.77
CA LEU A 345 8.68 -15.51 -17.13
C LEU A 345 8.29 -15.39 -18.62
N PRO A 346 8.17 -14.19 -19.23
CA PRO A 346 7.96 -14.07 -20.67
C PRO A 346 9.10 -14.68 -21.50
N THR A 347 10.34 -14.61 -21.00
CA THR A 347 11.50 -15.20 -21.66
C THR A 347 11.39 -16.73 -21.69
N TYR A 348 11.04 -17.35 -20.55
CA TYR A 348 10.88 -18.81 -20.46
C TYR A 348 9.75 -19.30 -21.34
N LYS A 349 8.59 -18.60 -21.36
CA LYS A 349 7.50 -18.89 -22.30
C LYS A 349 7.97 -18.83 -23.76
N GLY A 350 8.73 -17.79 -24.11
CA GLY A 350 9.34 -17.67 -25.43
C GLY A 350 10.32 -18.80 -25.77
N ILE A 351 11.14 -19.23 -24.81
CA ILE A 351 12.05 -20.38 -24.99
C ILE A 351 11.25 -21.66 -25.22
N VAL A 352 10.18 -21.90 -24.46
CA VAL A 352 9.29 -23.06 -24.67
C VAL A 352 8.73 -23.06 -26.09
N GLU A 353 8.18 -21.93 -26.55
CA GLU A 353 7.69 -21.82 -27.93
C GLU A 353 8.80 -22.02 -28.97
N TYR A 354 9.99 -21.46 -28.75
CA TYR A 354 11.14 -21.63 -29.64
C TYR A 354 11.59 -23.10 -29.76
N LEU A 355 11.54 -23.85 -28.66
CA LEU A 355 11.94 -25.26 -28.61
C LEU A 355 10.93 -26.19 -29.30
N LYS A 356 9.66 -25.77 -29.46
CA LYS A 356 8.66 -26.57 -30.20
C LYS A 356 9.14 -26.77 -31.64
N GLY A 357 9.17 -28.03 -32.08
CA GLY A 357 9.62 -28.38 -33.43
C GLY A 357 11.14 -28.41 -33.63
N LYS A 358 11.95 -28.27 -32.56
CA LYS A 358 13.42 -28.37 -32.61
C LYS A 358 13.98 -29.78 -32.35
N GLU A 359 13.12 -30.79 -32.36
CA GLU A 359 13.47 -32.19 -32.10
C GLU A 359 14.54 -32.74 -33.05
N TYR A 360 14.55 -32.27 -34.30
CA TYR A 360 15.53 -32.65 -35.32
C TYR A 360 16.74 -31.69 -35.42
N ASP A 361 16.81 -30.65 -34.58
CA ASP A 361 17.85 -29.60 -34.58
C ASP A 361 18.66 -29.60 -33.27
N GLN A 362 18.90 -30.78 -32.70
CA GLN A 362 19.53 -30.93 -31.37
C GLN A 362 20.95 -30.36 -31.31
N LEU A 363 21.74 -30.53 -32.38
CA LEU A 363 23.06 -29.92 -32.49
C LEU A 363 22.98 -28.38 -32.52
N GLY A 364 21.98 -27.82 -33.19
CA GLY A 364 21.72 -26.38 -33.20
C GLY A 364 21.35 -25.86 -31.81
N LEU A 365 20.55 -26.61 -31.05
CA LEU A 365 20.22 -26.29 -29.65
C LEU A 365 21.47 -26.31 -28.74
N ILE A 366 22.33 -27.32 -28.90
CA ILE A 366 23.61 -27.40 -28.18
C ILE A 366 24.49 -26.19 -28.53
N GLN A 367 24.58 -25.83 -29.81
CA GLN A 367 25.37 -24.67 -30.24
C GLN A 367 24.80 -23.35 -29.70
N LEU A 368 23.48 -23.20 -29.68
CA LEU A 368 22.81 -22.03 -29.10
C LEU A 368 23.13 -21.87 -27.61
N LEU A 369 23.14 -22.96 -26.83
CA LEU A 369 23.54 -22.92 -25.42
C LEU A 369 25.01 -22.53 -25.25
N LYS A 370 25.92 -23.12 -26.04
CA LYS A 370 27.35 -22.77 -26.03
C LYS A 370 27.55 -21.28 -26.28
N ASP A 371 26.94 -20.76 -27.34
CA ASP A 371 27.08 -19.35 -27.67
C ASP A 371 26.43 -18.41 -26.65
N SER A 372 25.47 -18.90 -25.86
CA SER A 372 24.83 -18.12 -24.79
C SER A 372 25.69 -18.06 -23.52
N GLY A 373 26.75 -18.87 -23.44
CA GLY A 373 27.69 -18.92 -22.31
C GLY A 373 27.61 -20.19 -21.47
N CYS A 374 26.85 -21.21 -21.90
CA CYS A 374 26.89 -22.52 -21.27
C CYS A 374 28.15 -23.31 -21.65
N ASP A 375 28.58 -24.22 -20.78
CA ASP A 375 29.76 -25.07 -20.95
C ASP A 375 29.45 -26.56 -20.66
N LEU A 376 30.48 -27.42 -20.79
CA LEU A 376 30.45 -28.85 -20.44
C LEU A 376 29.44 -29.67 -21.27
N PHE A 377 29.68 -29.74 -22.58
CA PHE A 377 28.90 -30.54 -23.55
C PHE A 377 29.67 -31.78 -24.00
N ASN A 378 30.17 -32.56 -23.04
CA ASN A 378 30.91 -33.80 -23.28
C ASN A 378 30.14 -35.00 -22.75
N ASP A 379 29.95 -36.00 -23.61
CA ASP A 379 29.37 -37.31 -23.34
C ASP A 379 30.48 -38.37 -23.23
N ARG A 380 30.08 -39.63 -23.06
CA ARG A 380 31.00 -40.78 -23.04
C ARG A 380 30.59 -41.80 -24.09
N ASP A 381 31.56 -42.39 -24.78
CA ASP A 381 31.33 -43.53 -25.68
C ASP A 381 31.35 -44.87 -24.92
N GLU A 382 31.20 -45.98 -25.64
CA GLU A 382 31.22 -47.36 -25.11
C GLU A 382 32.54 -47.70 -24.39
N ASN A 383 33.63 -47.03 -24.76
CA ASN A 383 34.97 -47.21 -24.20
C ASN A 383 35.26 -46.21 -23.07
N ASN A 384 34.25 -45.45 -22.61
CA ASN A 384 34.36 -44.43 -21.57
C ASN A 384 35.24 -43.22 -21.96
N ASN A 385 35.54 -43.03 -23.25
CA ASN A 385 36.22 -41.85 -23.76
C ASN A 385 35.28 -40.66 -23.79
N MET A 386 35.83 -39.46 -23.59
CA MET A 386 35.04 -38.23 -23.75
C MET A 386 34.80 -37.96 -25.23
N VAL A 387 33.53 -37.79 -25.59
CA VAL A 387 33.08 -37.43 -26.94
C VAL A 387 32.16 -36.20 -26.85
N PRO A 388 31.99 -35.41 -27.92
CA PRO A 388 31.02 -34.32 -27.92
C PRO A 388 29.60 -34.85 -27.66
N LEU A 389 28.79 -34.07 -26.94
CA LEU A 389 27.36 -34.32 -26.83
C LEU A 389 26.70 -33.99 -28.18
N GLU A 390 25.94 -34.94 -28.72
CA GLU A 390 25.27 -34.83 -30.02
C GLU A 390 23.74 -34.75 -29.91
N GLU A 391 23.19 -35.10 -28.76
CA GLU A 391 21.75 -35.21 -28.51
C GLU A 391 21.35 -34.39 -27.29
N ILE A 392 20.17 -33.75 -27.36
CA ILE A 392 19.60 -32.99 -26.25
C ILE A 392 18.07 -32.94 -26.36
N ASP A 393 17.40 -32.83 -25.22
CA ASP A 393 15.97 -32.58 -25.08
C ASP A 393 15.69 -31.20 -24.43
N PRO A 394 14.46 -30.66 -24.54
CA PRO A 394 14.10 -29.35 -24.00
C PRO A 394 14.27 -29.22 -22.47
N LEU A 395 14.04 -30.30 -21.72
CA LEU A 395 14.14 -30.28 -20.27
C LEU A 395 15.61 -30.19 -19.85
N THR A 396 16.47 -30.96 -20.51
CA THR A 396 17.92 -30.85 -20.31
C THR A 396 18.47 -29.51 -20.80
N PHE A 397 17.89 -28.91 -21.85
CA PHE A 397 18.22 -27.55 -22.30
C PHE A 397 18.01 -26.51 -21.17
N PHE A 398 16.86 -26.54 -20.48
CA PHE A 398 16.63 -25.70 -19.30
C PHE A 398 17.61 -26.02 -18.16
N CYS A 399 17.92 -27.30 -17.91
CA CYS A 399 18.92 -27.68 -16.91
C CYS A 399 20.30 -27.07 -17.18
N TYR A 400 20.72 -26.96 -18.45
CA TYR A 400 21.97 -26.29 -18.82
C TYR A 400 21.96 -24.80 -18.48
N ILE A 401 20.85 -24.10 -18.70
CA ILE A 401 20.70 -22.68 -18.31
C ILE A 401 20.75 -22.55 -16.78
N ASN A 402 20.07 -23.46 -16.07
CA ASN A 402 19.80 -23.34 -14.64
C ASN A 402 20.88 -23.94 -13.74
N LYS A 403 21.96 -24.54 -14.29
CA LYS A 403 23.05 -25.09 -13.47
C LYS A 403 23.98 -24.01 -12.88
N TYR A 404 23.86 -22.76 -13.34
CA TYR A 404 24.65 -21.63 -12.85
C TYR A 404 23.92 -20.91 -11.72
N PHE A 405 24.68 -20.45 -10.72
CA PHE A 405 24.16 -19.62 -9.64
C PHE A 405 24.33 -18.12 -9.98
N THR A 406 25.57 -17.66 -10.16
CA THR A 406 25.86 -16.22 -10.40
C THR A 406 25.65 -15.79 -11.85
N GLN A 407 25.88 -16.68 -12.81
CA GLN A 407 25.94 -16.34 -14.24
C GLN A 407 24.62 -16.57 -14.99
N ARG A 408 23.61 -17.16 -14.33
CA ARG A 408 22.36 -17.59 -14.97
C ARG A 408 21.67 -16.46 -15.70
N LEU A 409 21.46 -15.32 -15.03
CA LEU A 409 20.80 -14.17 -15.63
C LEU A 409 21.53 -13.70 -16.90
N GLN A 410 22.87 -13.62 -16.87
CA GLN A 410 23.65 -13.23 -18.05
C GLN A 410 23.50 -14.23 -19.21
N ILE A 411 23.54 -15.53 -18.91
CA ILE A 411 23.33 -16.59 -19.91
C ILE A 411 21.93 -16.50 -20.50
N LEU A 412 20.92 -16.34 -19.66
CA LEU A 412 19.53 -16.20 -20.09
C LEU A 412 19.31 -14.97 -20.96
N GLN A 413 19.92 -13.83 -20.62
CA GLN A 413 19.88 -12.62 -21.43
C GLN A 413 20.59 -12.80 -22.79
N ASN A 414 21.73 -13.50 -22.82
CA ASN A 414 22.45 -13.80 -24.06
C ASN A 414 21.61 -14.70 -24.98
N LEU A 415 20.99 -15.72 -24.40
CA LEU A 415 20.06 -16.60 -25.09
C LEU A 415 18.88 -15.80 -25.64
N ALA A 416 18.21 -15.01 -24.80
CA ALA A 416 17.06 -14.19 -25.20
C ALA A 416 17.37 -13.29 -26.40
N ARG A 417 18.54 -12.61 -26.42
CA ARG A 417 18.96 -11.80 -27.57
C ARG A 417 19.17 -12.62 -28.85
N LYS A 418 19.67 -13.85 -28.75
CA LYS A 418 19.95 -14.71 -29.91
C LYS A 418 18.70 -15.23 -30.61
N ILE A 419 17.62 -15.40 -29.86
CA ILE A 419 16.34 -15.90 -30.36
C ILE A 419 15.22 -14.85 -30.30
N ASP A 420 15.60 -13.57 -30.22
CA ASP A 420 14.72 -12.40 -30.24
C ASP A 420 13.54 -12.47 -29.24
N LEU A 421 13.87 -12.76 -27.98
CA LEU A 421 12.94 -12.80 -26.86
C LEU A 421 13.08 -11.59 -25.94
N PRO A 422 12.06 -11.28 -25.11
CA PRO A 422 12.17 -10.29 -24.04
C PRO A 422 13.41 -10.56 -23.18
N ILE A 423 14.18 -9.51 -22.88
CA ILE A 423 15.41 -9.63 -22.10
C ILE A 423 15.06 -9.52 -20.60
N PRO A 424 15.31 -10.58 -19.80
CA PRO A 424 14.96 -10.54 -18.39
C PRO A 424 15.96 -9.72 -17.57
N LYS A 425 15.46 -9.16 -16.48
CA LYS A 425 16.21 -8.34 -15.51
C LYS A 425 16.49 -9.07 -14.20
N ASP A 426 15.81 -10.19 -13.95
CA ASP A 426 15.98 -11.04 -12.78
C ASP A 426 15.83 -12.52 -13.14
N ASP A 427 16.27 -13.40 -12.23
CA ASP A 427 16.08 -14.85 -12.28
C ASP A 427 15.42 -15.39 -10.99
N PHE A 428 14.62 -14.54 -10.34
CA PHE A 428 14.07 -14.81 -9.02
C PHE A 428 13.07 -15.97 -9.01
N GLY A 429 13.25 -16.87 -8.05
CA GLY A 429 12.38 -18.05 -7.90
C GLY A 429 12.67 -19.19 -8.87
N ILE A 430 13.68 -19.09 -9.74
CA ILE A 430 14.10 -20.20 -10.60
C ILE A 430 14.97 -21.19 -9.77
N PRO A 431 14.58 -22.47 -9.65
CA PRO A 431 15.41 -23.50 -9.04
C PRO A 431 16.77 -23.65 -9.73
N THR A 432 17.81 -23.95 -8.93
CA THR A 432 19.16 -24.22 -9.46
C THR A 432 19.32 -25.70 -9.73
N THR A 433 19.71 -26.06 -10.96
CA THR A 433 20.05 -27.45 -11.29
C THR A 433 21.40 -27.82 -10.69
N ASN A 434 21.53 -29.03 -10.14
CA ASN A 434 22.83 -29.50 -9.65
C ASN A 434 23.85 -29.62 -10.82
N PRO A 435 24.99 -28.89 -10.80
CA PRO A 435 25.98 -28.92 -11.87
C PRO A 435 26.60 -30.30 -12.14
N GLN A 436 26.57 -31.22 -11.18
CA GLN A 436 27.07 -32.59 -11.31
C GLN A 436 26.04 -33.55 -11.94
N LYS A 437 24.77 -33.13 -12.02
CA LYS A 437 23.65 -33.94 -12.51
C LYS A 437 22.76 -33.11 -13.42
N VAL A 438 23.34 -32.54 -14.49
CA VAL A 438 22.63 -31.63 -15.41
C VAL A 438 21.59 -32.37 -16.24
N TRP A 439 21.89 -33.56 -16.75
CA TRP A 439 21.06 -34.24 -17.74
C TRP A 439 19.89 -35.02 -17.15
N LEU A 440 18.81 -35.15 -17.93
CA LEU A 440 17.71 -36.08 -17.65
C LEU A 440 17.88 -37.44 -18.33
N PHE A 441 19.03 -37.69 -18.96
CA PHE A 441 19.37 -38.93 -19.63
C PHE A 441 20.78 -39.39 -19.21
N PRO A 442 21.09 -40.70 -19.32
CA PRO A 442 22.41 -41.20 -19.01
C PRO A 442 23.41 -40.97 -20.16
N TYR A 443 24.69 -41.32 -19.96
CA TYR A 443 25.69 -41.31 -21.04
C TYR A 443 25.28 -42.21 -22.21
N LYS A 444 25.78 -41.90 -23.42
CA LYS A 444 25.42 -42.56 -24.69
C LYS A 444 25.27 -44.09 -24.62
N PRO A 445 26.17 -44.88 -24.01
CA PRO A 445 26.09 -46.35 -24.00
C PRO A 445 24.93 -46.90 -23.17
N PHE A 446 24.37 -46.07 -22.28
CA PHE A 446 23.26 -46.43 -21.40
C PHE A 446 21.92 -45.88 -21.89
N ARG A 447 21.88 -45.20 -23.04
CA ARG A 447 20.64 -44.71 -23.68
C ARG A 447 20.00 -45.82 -24.51
N ILE A 448 19.55 -46.87 -23.85
CA ILE A 448 19.09 -48.11 -24.50
C ILE A 448 17.56 -48.15 -24.72
N ASN A 449 16.82 -47.19 -24.18
CA ASN A 449 15.37 -47.16 -24.23
C ASN A 449 14.84 -45.81 -24.72
N ASN A 450 15.48 -45.29 -25.77
CA ASN A 450 15.06 -44.10 -26.52
C ASN A 450 14.79 -42.88 -25.61
N GLU A 451 15.65 -42.68 -24.61
CA GLU A 451 15.47 -41.72 -23.53
C GLU A 451 15.24 -40.30 -24.04
N ILE A 452 15.96 -39.89 -25.09
CA ILE A 452 15.86 -38.55 -25.68
C ILE A 452 14.47 -38.30 -26.27
N ASN A 453 13.95 -39.22 -27.09
CA ASN A 453 12.63 -39.07 -27.70
C ASN A 453 11.49 -39.17 -26.66
N ARG A 454 11.68 -39.95 -25.59
CA ARG A 454 10.75 -39.98 -24.46
C ARG A 454 10.71 -38.64 -23.72
N LEU A 455 11.87 -37.99 -23.54
CA LEU A 455 11.94 -36.65 -22.95
C LEU A 455 11.33 -35.57 -23.85
N TRP A 456 11.50 -35.65 -25.18
CA TRP A 456 10.77 -34.80 -26.14
C TRP A 456 9.25 -35.00 -26.05
N SER A 457 8.79 -36.25 -26.03
CA SER A 457 7.37 -36.58 -25.87
C SER A 457 6.81 -36.05 -24.55
N PHE A 458 7.58 -36.13 -23.47
CA PHE A 458 7.22 -35.57 -22.17
C PHE A 458 7.15 -34.04 -22.22
N PHE A 459 8.11 -33.37 -22.86
CA PHE A 459 8.05 -31.91 -23.07
C PHE A 459 6.75 -31.47 -23.76
N TYR A 460 6.38 -32.11 -24.87
CA TYR A 460 5.11 -31.80 -25.53
C TYR A 460 3.92 -32.03 -24.61
N ALA A 461 3.92 -33.13 -23.85
CA ALA A 461 2.87 -33.42 -22.88
C ALA A 461 2.74 -32.36 -21.77
N ILE A 462 3.85 -31.72 -21.36
CA ILE A 462 3.82 -30.57 -20.43
C ILE A 462 3.15 -29.38 -21.13
N THR A 463 3.61 -29.00 -22.32
CA THR A 463 3.11 -27.80 -23.03
C THR A 463 1.64 -27.89 -23.44
N GLU A 464 1.13 -29.11 -23.60
CA GLU A 464 -0.26 -29.40 -23.95
C GLU A 464 -1.12 -29.75 -22.71
N ASN A 465 -0.54 -29.67 -21.51
CA ASN A 465 -1.17 -30.01 -20.23
C ASN A 465 -1.86 -31.40 -20.25
N ARG A 466 -1.17 -32.40 -20.81
CA ARG A 466 -1.66 -33.78 -20.99
C ARG A 466 -0.79 -34.84 -20.30
N ILE A 467 -0.04 -34.43 -19.27
CA ILE A 467 0.75 -35.36 -18.46
C ILE A 467 -0.20 -36.36 -17.79
N THR A 468 0.11 -37.65 -17.96
CA THR A 468 -0.59 -38.75 -17.30
C THR A 468 0.29 -39.37 -16.21
N GLU A 469 -0.34 -40.14 -15.31
CA GLU A 469 0.38 -40.92 -14.29
C GLU A 469 1.44 -41.83 -14.93
N GLU A 470 1.08 -42.51 -16.03
CA GLU A 470 1.99 -43.38 -16.76
C GLU A 470 3.21 -42.62 -17.30
N LEU A 471 3.00 -41.46 -17.94
CA LEU A 471 4.10 -40.64 -18.49
C LEU A 471 5.03 -40.15 -17.38
N PHE A 472 4.47 -39.70 -16.25
CA PHE A 472 5.26 -39.22 -15.12
C PHE A 472 6.11 -40.33 -14.50
N LEU A 473 5.51 -41.50 -14.23
CA LEU A 473 6.22 -42.65 -13.69
C LEU A 473 7.24 -43.22 -14.69
N ASP A 474 6.96 -43.13 -15.99
CA ASP A 474 7.90 -43.53 -17.03
C ASP A 474 9.18 -42.69 -17.00
N MET A 475 9.08 -41.37 -16.78
CA MET A 475 10.25 -40.50 -16.64
C MET A 475 11.14 -40.90 -15.45
N LEU A 476 10.55 -41.36 -14.35
CA LEU A 476 11.30 -41.84 -13.18
C LEU A 476 12.08 -43.14 -13.43
N LYS A 477 11.79 -43.87 -14.52
CA LYS A 477 12.57 -45.05 -14.92
C LYS A 477 13.89 -44.66 -15.60
N ILE A 478 14.06 -43.41 -16.03
CA ILE A 478 15.29 -42.95 -16.66
C ILE A 478 16.38 -42.80 -15.59
N LYS A 479 17.52 -43.45 -15.80
CA LYS A 479 18.64 -43.46 -14.85
C LYS A 479 19.11 -42.03 -14.56
N GLY A 480 19.05 -41.65 -13.28
CA GLY A 480 19.47 -40.33 -12.81
C GLY A 480 18.35 -39.29 -12.70
N VAL A 481 17.12 -39.63 -13.14
CA VAL A 481 15.93 -38.81 -12.96
C VAL A 481 15.27 -39.18 -11.64
N GLY A 482 14.99 -38.20 -10.80
CA GLY A 482 14.28 -38.37 -9.53
C GLY A 482 13.18 -37.34 -9.37
N ARG A 483 12.24 -37.61 -8.45
CA ARG A 483 11.04 -36.81 -8.17
C ARG A 483 11.30 -35.30 -8.08
N THR A 484 12.27 -34.88 -7.28
CA THR A 484 12.63 -33.45 -7.15
C THR A 484 13.03 -32.84 -8.48
N LYS A 485 13.94 -33.48 -9.22
CA LYS A 485 14.40 -32.98 -10.52
C LYS A 485 13.26 -32.92 -11.55
N LEU A 486 12.34 -33.88 -11.50
CA LEU A 486 11.17 -33.90 -12.36
C LEU A 486 10.26 -32.70 -12.08
N THR A 487 9.98 -32.38 -10.81
CA THR A 487 9.19 -31.18 -10.46
C THR A 487 9.89 -29.86 -10.80
N GLU A 488 11.23 -29.82 -10.78
CA GLU A 488 11.99 -28.65 -11.20
C GLU A 488 11.89 -28.42 -12.71
N VAL A 489 11.99 -29.46 -13.54
CA VAL A 489 11.86 -29.29 -14.99
C VAL A 489 10.42 -29.02 -15.44
N LEU A 490 9.42 -29.56 -14.72
CA LEU A 490 8.02 -29.15 -14.89
C LEU A 490 7.85 -27.66 -14.62
N PHE A 491 8.45 -27.16 -13.54
CA PHE A 491 8.45 -25.74 -13.21
C PHE A 491 9.19 -24.89 -14.26
N TYR A 492 10.31 -25.35 -14.82
CA TYR A 492 11.02 -24.60 -15.86
C TYR A 492 10.17 -24.42 -17.13
N VAL A 493 9.38 -25.43 -17.52
CA VAL A 493 8.54 -25.37 -18.72
C VAL A 493 7.24 -24.60 -18.46
N ASP A 494 6.60 -24.85 -17.33
CA ASP A 494 5.33 -24.21 -16.97
C ASP A 494 5.29 -23.83 -15.48
N PRO A 495 5.91 -22.68 -15.12
CA PRO A 495 6.02 -22.21 -13.74
C PRO A 495 4.72 -21.64 -13.17
N GLU A 496 3.68 -21.48 -14.00
CA GLU A 496 2.36 -21.02 -13.55
C GLU A 496 1.53 -22.18 -13.00
N ASN A 497 1.66 -23.37 -13.58
CA ASN A 497 0.86 -24.54 -13.19
C ASN A 497 1.63 -25.61 -12.41
N ASN A 498 2.95 -25.51 -12.32
CA ASN A 498 3.78 -26.45 -11.58
C ASN A 498 4.57 -25.74 -10.48
N PHE A 499 4.81 -26.42 -9.36
CA PHE A 499 5.62 -25.93 -8.24
C PHE A 499 6.80 -26.89 -8.00
N PRO A 500 8.05 -26.40 -7.78
CA PRO A 500 9.19 -27.27 -7.58
C PRO A 500 9.22 -27.78 -6.13
N ILE A 501 9.30 -29.09 -5.93
CA ILE A 501 9.41 -29.70 -4.59
C ILE A 501 10.86 -30.11 -4.33
N ASN A 502 11.64 -29.15 -3.84
CA ASN A 502 13.09 -29.22 -3.68
C ASN A 502 13.53 -28.73 -2.29
N ALA A 503 14.84 -28.62 -2.08
CA ALA A 503 15.38 -28.33 -0.75
C ALA A 503 14.86 -27.01 -0.14
N PRO A 504 14.79 -25.89 -0.87
CA PRO A 504 14.18 -24.66 -0.35
C PRO A 504 12.67 -24.75 -0.08
N THR A 505 11.90 -25.40 -0.96
CA THR A 505 10.44 -25.36 -0.89
C THR A 505 9.84 -26.37 0.07
N LYS A 506 10.50 -27.51 0.31
CA LYS A 506 10.05 -28.53 1.27
C LYS A 506 9.81 -28.00 2.70
N PRO A 507 10.73 -27.28 3.36
CA PRO A 507 10.46 -26.70 4.67
C PRO A 507 9.41 -25.58 4.59
N TYR A 508 9.37 -24.83 3.48
CA TYR A 508 8.35 -23.78 3.31
C TYR A 508 6.93 -24.37 3.28
N LEU A 509 6.72 -25.48 2.57
CA LEU A 509 5.43 -26.19 2.54
C LEU A 509 4.98 -26.61 3.93
N ARG A 510 5.89 -27.17 4.75
CA ARG A 510 5.57 -27.58 6.12
C ARG A 510 5.31 -26.39 7.04
N ASP A 511 6.20 -25.42 7.05
CA ASP A 511 6.18 -24.35 8.04
C ASP A 511 5.11 -23.29 7.76
N VAL A 512 4.82 -23.02 6.49
CA VAL A 512 3.95 -21.91 6.07
C VAL A 512 2.56 -22.39 5.68
N PHE A 513 2.47 -23.57 5.05
CA PHE A 513 1.19 -24.11 4.56
C PHE A 513 0.72 -25.36 5.32
N ASP A 514 1.53 -25.92 6.23
CA ASP A 514 1.24 -27.19 6.90
C ASP A 514 0.96 -28.35 5.92
N ILE A 515 1.68 -28.37 4.80
CA ILE A 515 1.57 -29.38 3.74
C ILE A 515 2.75 -30.36 3.81
N ASP A 516 2.50 -31.67 3.79
CA ASP A 516 3.57 -32.67 3.63
C ASP A 516 4.09 -32.65 2.18
N PRO A 517 5.37 -32.33 1.95
CA PRO A 517 5.93 -32.28 0.61
C PRO A 517 6.32 -33.66 0.04
N ASN A 518 6.03 -34.76 0.74
CA ASN A 518 6.29 -36.11 0.23
C ASN A 518 5.21 -36.52 -0.79
N PHE A 519 5.64 -37.10 -1.92
CA PHE A 519 4.74 -37.57 -2.97
C PHE A 519 5.39 -38.74 -3.71
N GLU A 520 4.62 -39.74 -4.15
CA GLU A 520 5.14 -40.92 -4.87
C GLU A 520 4.66 -40.96 -6.33
N SER A 521 3.46 -40.43 -6.57
CA SER A 521 2.76 -40.43 -7.85
C SER A 521 2.59 -39.02 -8.43
N TYR A 522 2.14 -38.94 -9.69
CA TYR A 522 1.73 -37.66 -10.27
C TYR A 522 0.45 -37.14 -9.60
N ALA A 523 -0.47 -38.04 -9.23
CA ALA A 523 -1.67 -37.69 -8.45
C ALA A 523 -1.33 -37.04 -7.11
N ASP A 524 -0.36 -37.59 -6.36
CA ASP A 524 0.12 -36.99 -5.09
C ASP A 524 0.70 -35.59 -5.33
N TYR A 525 1.51 -35.44 -6.38
CA TYR A 525 2.08 -34.14 -6.75
C TYR A 525 0.98 -33.12 -7.06
N LYS A 526 -0.02 -33.48 -7.87
CA LYS A 526 -1.17 -32.61 -8.17
C LYS A 526 -1.99 -32.27 -6.92
N ASN A 527 -2.11 -33.19 -5.98
CA ASN A 527 -2.78 -32.94 -4.71
C ASN A 527 -2.04 -31.88 -3.88
N ILE A 528 -0.70 -31.92 -3.83
CA ILE A 528 0.10 -30.86 -3.20
C ILE A 528 -0.15 -29.51 -3.88
N LEU A 529 -0.17 -29.47 -5.22
CA LEU A 529 -0.45 -28.23 -5.95
C LEU A 529 -1.84 -27.66 -5.63
N ALA A 530 -2.86 -28.51 -5.55
CA ALA A 530 -4.21 -28.12 -5.16
C ALA A 530 -4.25 -27.53 -3.74
N GLN A 531 -3.64 -28.19 -2.77
CA GLN A 531 -3.57 -27.69 -1.39
C GLN A 531 -2.89 -26.32 -1.28
N ILE A 532 -1.82 -26.07 -2.04
CA ILE A 532 -1.19 -24.74 -2.09
C ILE A 532 -2.18 -23.69 -2.62
N ARG A 533 -2.91 -24.01 -3.70
CA ARG A 533 -3.88 -23.10 -4.35
C ARG A 533 -5.11 -22.82 -3.48
N GLU A 534 -5.48 -23.73 -2.59
CA GLU A 534 -6.54 -23.51 -1.61
C GLU A 534 -6.14 -22.47 -0.54
N GLN A 535 -4.84 -22.36 -0.22
CA GLN A 535 -4.35 -21.47 0.82
C GLN A 535 -3.84 -20.11 0.31
N THR A 536 -3.54 -19.97 -0.99
CA THR A 536 -3.03 -18.71 -1.53
C THR A 536 -3.33 -18.49 -3.01
N THR A 537 -3.55 -17.22 -3.36
CA THR A 537 -3.65 -16.75 -4.75
C THR A 537 -2.31 -16.43 -5.38
N LYS A 538 -1.21 -16.45 -4.61
CA LYS A 538 0.14 -16.17 -5.13
C LYS A 538 0.52 -17.19 -6.22
N PRO A 539 1.21 -16.75 -7.29
CA PRO A 539 1.72 -17.67 -8.29
C PRO A 539 2.88 -18.53 -7.75
N PHE A 540 3.06 -19.73 -8.31
CA PHE A 540 4.06 -20.69 -7.84
C PHE A 540 5.49 -20.16 -7.92
N TYR A 541 5.85 -19.40 -8.94
CA TYR A 541 7.17 -18.78 -9.04
C TYR A 541 7.46 -17.77 -7.93
N GLN A 542 6.44 -17.05 -7.47
CA GLN A 542 6.58 -16.15 -6.32
C GLN A 542 6.78 -16.95 -5.03
N ILE A 543 5.98 -18.00 -4.82
CA ILE A 543 6.11 -18.88 -3.65
C ILE A 543 7.50 -19.54 -3.62
N SER A 544 8.03 -19.95 -4.78
CA SER A 544 9.37 -20.52 -4.89
C SER A 544 10.45 -19.52 -4.46
N TYR A 545 10.31 -18.25 -4.86
CA TYR A 545 11.22 -17.19 -4.44
C TYR A 545 11.14 -16.89 -2.93
N GLU A 546 9.93 -16.81 -2.37
CA GLU A 546 9.71 -16.62 -0.93
C GLU A 546 10.33 -17.77 -0.11
N ALA A 547 10.16 -19.00 -0.58
CA ALA A 547 10.78 -20.17 0.01
C ALA A 547 12.32 -20.09 -0.01
N TRP A 548 12.91 -19.64 -1.12
CA TRP A 548 14.34 -19.41 -1.21
C TRP A 548 14.82 -18.34 -0.23
N LEU A 549 14.15 -17.17 -0.19
CA LEU A 549 14.48 -16.06 0.73
C LEU A 549 14.48 -16.50 2.19
N LYS A 550 13.51 -17.33 2.61
CA LYS A 550 13.42 -17.86 3.99
C LYS A 550 14.64 -18.71 4.38
N ASN A 551 15.27 -19.38 3.40
CA ASN A 551 16.42 -20.25 3.63
C ASN A 551 17.77 -19.51 3.58
N ILE A 552 17.81 -18.28 3.10
CA ILE A 552 19.01 -17.45 3.16
C ILE A 552 19.16 -16.99 4.60
N LYS A 553 20.11 -17.59 5.32
CA LYS A 553 20.57 -17.01 6.58
C LYS A 553 21.07 -15.59 6.31
N PRO A 554 20.73 -14.58 7.13
CA PRO A 554 21.34 -13.27 6.99
C PRO A 554 22.85 -13.46 6.97
N VAL A 555 23.51 -12.89 5.97
CA VAL A 555 24.97 -12.80 5.93
C VAL A 555 25.38 -12.32 7.33
N LYS A 556 26.19 -13.13 8.04
CA LYS A 556 26.76 -12.68 9.31
C LYS A 556 27.35 -11.31 9.05
N LYS A 557 26.88 -10.30 9.80
CA LYS A 557 27.46 -8.95 9.81
C LYS A 557 28.97 -9.13 9.79
N ASN A 558 29.63 -8.65 8.73
CA ASN A 558 31.08 -8.52 8.77
C ASN A 558 31.37 -7.71 10.04
N GLU A 559 32.11 -8.32 10.97
CA GLU A 559 32.69 -7.57 12.08
C GLU A 559 33.41 -6.35 11.50
N PRO A 560 33.35 -5.18 12.15
CA PRO A 560 34.01 -3.99 11.65
C PRO A 560 35.47 -4.33 11.35
N ILE A 561 35.87 -4.12 10.10
CA ILE A 561 37.25 -4.24 9.65
C ILE A 561 38.08 -3.39 10.61
N LYS A 562 38.90 -4.04 11.44
CA LYS A 562 39.91 -3.33 12.24
C LYS A 562 40.70 -2.44 11.28
N PRO A 563 40.91 -1.16 11.60
CA PRO A 563 41.66 -0.27 10.72
C PRO A 563 43.03 -0.90 10.43
N PRO A 564 43.53 -0.80 9.18
CA PRO A 564 44.81 -1.39 8.82
C PRO A 564 45.88 -0.85 9.77
N SER A 565 46.65 -1.76 10.40
CA SER A 565 47.86 -1.35 11.08
C SER A 565 48.77 -0.68 10.04
N ILE A 566 49.22 0.53 10.37
CA ILE A 566 50.12 1.32 9.55
C ILE A 566 51.40 0.49 9.31
N MET A 567 51.49 -0.17 8.16
CA MET A 567 52.76 -0.68 7.66
C MET A 567 53.58 0.50 7.14
N LYS A 568 54.62 0.87 7.89
CA LYS A 568 55.63 1.84 7.45
C LYS A 568 56.58 1.18 6.45
N THR A 569 56.24 1.15 5.15
CA THR A 569 57.27 1.22 4.09
C THR A 569 56.64 1.64 2.75
N PRO A 570 57.16 2.67 2.06
CA PRO A 570 56.59 3.14 0.79
C PRO A 570 56.97 2.22 -0.39
N LEU A 571 55.97 1.87 -1.22
CA LEU A 571 56.15 1.17 -2.50
C LEU A 571 56.78 2.11 -3.54
N ASN A 572 58.08 1.96 -3.74
CA ASN A 572 58.75 2.16 -5.04
C ASN A 572 60.16 1.55 -4.96
N GLN A 573 60.59 0.86 -6.02
CA GLN A 573 61.64 -0.20 -6.09
C GLN A 573 61.06 -1.55 -5.65
N ILE A 574 60.98 -2.60 -6.46
CA ILE A 574 62.00 -3.17 -7.37
C ILE A 574 61.29 -3.80 -8.59
N PHE A 575 61.46 -3.18 -9.77
CA PHE A 575 61.53 -3.91 -11.03
C PHE A 575 62.94 -4.53 -11.14
N PHE A 576 63.05 -5.67 -11.84
CA PHE A 576 64.25 -6.43 -12.20
C PHE A 576 64.73 -7.49 -11.19
N GLY A 577 64.58 -8.76 -11.58
CA GLY A 577 65.11 -9.93 -10.87
C GLY A 577 66.64 -10.10 -11.01
N PRO A 578 67.28 -10.91 -10.16
CA PRO A 578 68.73 -11.05 -10.18
C PRO A 578 69.22 -12.04 -11.25
N ARG A 579 70.31 -11.66 -11.93
CA ARG A 579 71.12 -12.52 -12.80
C ARG A 579 71.96 -13.50 -11.98
N VAL A 580 72.07 -14.72 -12.50
CA VAL A 580 72.94 -15.80 -12.03
C VAL A 580 74.42 -15.38 -12.07
N GLN A 581 75.17 -15.66 -11.00
CA GLN A 581 76.61 -15.86 -11.07
C GLN A 581 77.04 -17.10 -10.26
N VAL A 582 77.71 -18.00 -10.96
CA VAL A 582 78.35 -19.25 -10.52
C VAL A 582 79.79 -18.94 -10.07
N LYS A 583 80.26 -19.53 -8.97
CA LYS A 583 81.63 -20.01 -8.66
C LYS A 583 81.73 -20.32 -7.16
N LEU A 584 81.93 -21.57 -6.70
CA LEU A 584 83.05 -22.53 -6.80
C LEU A 584 83.87 -22.58 -5.48
N ILE A 585 83.95 -23.80 -4.90
CA ILE A 585 85.06 -24.44 -4.15
C ILE A 585 85.26 -23.98 -2.68
N ILE A 586 84.90 -24.80 -1.66
CA ILE A 586 85.66 -25.88 -0.95
C ILE A 586 86.79 -25.30 -0.06
N PRO A 587 87.12 -25.87 1.13
CA PRO A 587 86.82 -27.20 1.65
C PRO A 587 85.85 -27.31 2.83
#